data_AF-A0A9N8RZX6-F1
#
_entry.id   AF-A0A9N8RZX6-F1
#
_cell.length_a   1.000
_cell.length_b   1.000
_cell.length_c   1.000
_cell.angle_alpha   90.00
_cell.angle_beta   90.00
_cell.angle_gamma   90.00
#
_symmetry.space_group_name_H-M   'P 1'
#
loop_
_entity.id
_entity.type
_entity.pdbx_description
1 polymer ?
#
loop_
_entity_poly.entity_id
_entity_poly.type
_entity_poly.pdbx_seq_one_letter_code
_entity_poly.pdbx_strand_id
1 'polypeptide(L)'
;MAERIYLQHVETHETTAVATGFSWPACLLGPFWAVMRRLWLIALLMLAVDILITVIGLAGVTADLASFVLSIAFAAYCGVNGNKWHREALERKGFVAL
;
A
#
# COMPACT_ATOMS: atom_id res chain seq x y z
N MET A 1 10.89 -7.56 15.69
CA MET A 1 9.63 -7.96 16.36
C MET A 1 8.51 -7.18 15.69
N ALA A 2 7.74 -7.80 14.80
CA ALA A 2 6.57 -7.15 14.19
C ALA A 2 5.38 -7.41 15.11
N GLU A 3 4.88 -6.37 15.77
CA GLU A 3 3.58 -6.43 16.45
C GLU A 3 2.55 -6.94 15.44
N ARG A 4 1.70 -7.87 15.87
CA ARG A 4 0.55 -8.34 15.10
C ARG A 4 -0.67 -7.89 15.87
N ILE A 5 -1.45 -7.00 15.29
CA ILE A 5 -2.75 -6.62 15.84
C ILE A 5 -3.75 -7.65 15.33
N TYR A 6 -4.44 -8.31 16.26
CA TYR A 6 -5.50 -9.26 15.94
C TYR A 6 -6.80 -8.47 15.81
N LEU A 7 -7.35 -8.39 14.61
CA LEU A 7 -8.69 -7.83 14.41
C LEU A 7 -9.69 -8.99 14.46
N GLN A 8 -10.74 -8.87 15.27
CA GLN A 8 -11.84 -9.84 15.32
C GLN A 8 -13.07 -9.27 14.64
N HIS A 9 -13.69 -10.08 13.79
CA HIS A 9 -14.99 -9.76 13.22
C HIS A 9 -16.07 -9.95 14.29
N VAL A 10 -16.80 -8.88 14.63
CA VAL A 10 -17.80 -8.85 15.71
C VAL A 10 -18.92 -9.88 15.51
N GLU A 11 -19.26 -10.23 14.26
CA GLU A 11 -20.38 -11.14 13.96
C GLU A 11 -19.99 -12.60 13.77
N THR A 12 -18.73 -12.90 13.42
CA THR A 12 -18.34 -14.24 12.93
C THR A 12 -17.27 -14.91 13.80
N HIS A 13 -16.73 -14.22 14.81
CA HIS A 13 -15.60 -14.68 15.62
C HIS A 13 -14.32 -15.01 14.80
N GLU A 14 -14.26 -14.61 13.52
CA GLU A 14 -13.10 -14.86 12.67
C GLU A 14 -11.99 -13.88 13.02
N THR A 15 -10.84 -14.40 13.44
CA THR A 15 -9.67 -13.62 13.85
C THR A 15 -8.68 -13.54 12.70
N THR A 16 -8.51 -12.33 12.15
CA THR A 16 -7.49 -12.09 11.13
C THR A 16 -6.31 -11.37 11.76
N ALA A 17 -5.16 -12.03 11.78
CA ALA A 17 -3.91 -11.39 12.19
C ALA A 17 -3.45 -10.42 11.10
N VAL A 18 -3.49 -9.12 11.40
CA VAL A 18 -2.93 -8.10 10.50
C VAL A 18 -1.52 -7.79 10.99
N ALA A 19 -0.53 -8.07 10.15
CA ALA A 19 0.84 -7.66 10.44
C ALA A 19 0.91 -6.12 10.46
N THR A 20 1.25 -5.54 11.60
CA THR A 20 1.57 -4.10 11.70
C THR A 20 3.05 -3.92 11.41
N GLY A 21 3.37 -3.50 10.19
CA GLY A 21 4.75 -3.35 9.70
C GLY A 21 4.82 -3.04 8.21
N PHE A 22 5.87 -3.47 7.54
CA PHE A 22 6.04 -3.30 6.09
C PHE A 22 5.16 -4.28 5.31
N SER A 23 4.36 -3.75 4.38
CA SER A 23 3.52 -4.50 3.47
C SER A 23 4.29 -4.81 2.18
N TRP A 24 5.01 -5.93 2.20
CA TRP A 24 5.65 -6.50 1.00
C TRP A 24 4.75 -6.53 -0.24
N PRO A 25 3.46 -6.92 -0.16
CA PRO A 25 2.62 -6.93 -1.35
C PRO A 25 2.26 -5.53 -1.83
N ALA A 26 2.13 -4.51 -0.96
CA ALA A 26 1.93 -3.13 -1.41
C ALA A 26 3.21 -2.54 -2.06
N CYS A 27 4.39 -2.98 -1.62
CA CYS A 27 5.67 -2.60 -2.21
C CYS A 27 5.91 -3.26 -3.57
N LEU A 28 5.57 -4.53 -3.74
CA LEU A 28 5.88 -5.31 -4.94
C LEU A 28 4.79 -5.23 -6.02
N LEU A 29 3.52 -5.25 -5.62
CA LEU A 29 2.39 -5.27 -6.56
C LEU A 29 1.80 -3.87 -6.81
N GLY A 30 2.20 -2.86 -6.01
CA GLY A 30 1.80 -1.46 -6.17
C GLY A 30 0.28 -1.28 -6.35
N PRO A 31 -0.20 -0.70 -7.46
CA PRO A 31 -1.62 -0.42 -7.68
C PRO A 31 -2.48 -1.69 -7.75
N PHE A 32 -1.95 -2.83 -8.22
CA PHE A 32 -2.70 -4.08 -8.27
C PHE A 32 -3.12 -4.57 -6.88
N TRP A 33 -2.26 -4.40 -5.88
CA TRP A 33 -2.58 -4.73 -4.50
C TRP A 33 -3.69 -3.85 -3.94
N ALA A 34 -3.64 -2.55 -4.23
CA ALA A 34 -4.67 -1.61 -3.82
C ALA A 34 -6.03 -1.95 -4.47
N VAL A 35 -6.06 -2.33 -5.75
CA VAL A 35 -7.27 -2.82 -6.43
C VAL A 35 -7.81 -4.09 -5.78
N MET A 36 -6.96 -5.09 -5.49
CA MET A 36 -7.37 -6.34 -4.82
C MET A 36 -8.00 -6.09 -3.45
N ARG A 37 -7.52 -5.09 -2.71
CA ARG A 37 -8.08 -4.70 -1.40
C ARG A 37 -9.30 -3.75 -1.49
N ARG A 38 -9.79 -3.45 -2.70
CA ARG A 38 -10.83 -2.43 -2.99
C ARG A 38 -10.47 -1.01 -2.53
N LEU A 39 -9.17 -0.71 -2.46
CA LEU A 39 -8.64 0.62 -2.14
C LEU A 39 -8.48 1.46 -3.43
N TRP A 40 -9.60 1.75 -4.09
CA TRP A 40 -9.62 2.40 -5.41
C TRP A 40 -8.94 3.77 -5.44
N LEU A 41 -9.13 4.59 -4.39
CA LEU A 41 -8.48 5.91 -4.29
C LEU A 41 -6.95 5.79 -4.20
N ILE A 42 -6.45 4.82 -3.43
CA ILE A 42 -5.00 4.59 -3.29
C ILE A 42 -4.44 4.02 -4.59
N ALA A 43 -5.15 3.10 -5.24
CA ALA A 43 -4.76 2.57 -6.54
C ALA A 43 -4.63 3.69 -7.57
N LEU A 44 -5.60 4.60 -7.63
CA LEU A 44 -5.60 5.74 -8.55
C LEU A 44 -4.46 6.73 -8.24
N LEU A 45 -4.19 6.97 -6.96
CA LEU A 45 -3.08 7.83 -6.54
C LEU A 45 -1.72 7.21 -6.88
N MET A 46 -1.54 5.90 -6.65
CA MET A 46 -0.33 5.18 -7.07
C MET A 46 -0.12 5.27 -8.58
N LEU A 47 -1.17 5.04 -9.36
CA LEU A 47 -1.12 5.09 -10.82
C LEU A 47 -0.78 6.51 -11.32
N ALA A 48 -1.35 7.54 -10.69
CA ALA A 48 -1.04 8.94 -11.02
C ALA A 48 0.43 9.28 -10.75
N VAL A 49 1.01 8.81 -9.62
CA VAL A 49 2.43 9.02 -9.31
C VAL A 49 3.32 8.27 -10.31
N ASP A 50 2.97 7.04 -10.67
CA ASP A 50 3.73 6.23 -11.63
C ASP A 50 3.79 6.89 -13.02
N ILE A 51 2.66 7.43 -13.49
CA ILE A 51 2.58 8.22 -14.73
C ILE A 51 3.48 9.47 -14.61
N LEU A 52 3.41 10.19 -13.49
CA LEU A 52 4.19 11.42 -13.30
C LEU A 52 5.70 11.13 -13.35
N ILE A 53 6.14 10.07 -12.66
CA ILE A 53 7.53 9.61 -12.67
C ILE A 53 7.96 9.25 -14.09
N THR A 54 7.12 8.52 -14.83
CA THR A 54 7.41 8.14 -16.23
C THR A 54 7.54 9.37 -17.14
N VAL A 55 6.63 10.34 -17.01
CA VAL A 55 6.67 11.59 -17.79
C VAL A 55 7.93 12.40 -17.48
N ILE A 56 8.35 12.44 -16.21
CA ILE A 56 9.60 13.10 -15.80
C ILE A 56 10.82 12.38 -16.37
N GLY A 57 10.84 11.04 -16.38
CA GLY A 57 11.94 10.25 -16.96
C GLY A 57 12.16 10.52 -18.46
N LEU A 58 11.08 10.80 -19.20
CA LEU A 58 11.16 11.18 -20.62
C LEU A 58 11.84 12.53 -20.89
N ALA A 59 12.05 13.37 -19.86
CA ALA A 59 12.66 14.69 -20.00
C ALA A 59 14.19 14.68 -20.13
N GLY A 60 14.85 13.52 -19.94
CA GLY A 60 16.29 13.36 -20.19
C GLY A 60 16.99 12.35 -19.27
N VAL A 61 18.22 11.96 -19.61
CA VAL A 61 18.99 10.88 -18.94
C VAL A 61 19.22 11.13 -17.43
N THR A 62 19.39 12.38 -17.01
CA THR A 62 19.51 12.73 -15.58
C THR A 62 18.18 12.62 -14.83
N ALA A 63 17.06 12.90 -15.51
CA ALA A 63 15.73 12.73 -14.97
C ALA A 63 15.36 11.24 -14.86
N ASP A 64 15.93 10.39 -15.70
CA ASP A 64 15.73 8.94 -15.68
C ASP A 64 16.26 8.30 -14.38
N LEU A 65 17.49 8.66 -13.97
CA LEU A 65 18.07 8.17 -12.71
C LEU A 65 17.29 8.68 -11.50
N ALA A 66 16.88 9.96 -11.52
CA ALA A 66 16.06 10.55 -10.47
C ALA A 66 14.70 9.86 -10.36
N SER A 67 14.06 9.56 -11.50
CA SER A 67 12.78 8.87 -11.60
C SER A 67 12.86 7.44 -11.06
N PHE A 68 13.95 6.73 -11.35
CA PHE A 68 14.21 5.40 -10.80
C PHE A 68 14.33 5.40 -9.27
N VAL A 69 15.14 6.33 -8.72
CA VAL A 69 15.28 6.47 -7.26
C VAL A 69 13.94 6.88 -6.62
N LEU A 70 13.18 7.78 -7.25
CA LEU A 70 11.86 8.19 -6.78
C LEU A 70 10.88 7.01 -6.77
N SER A 71 10.90 6.15 -7.79
CA SER A 71 10.03 4.98 -7.89
C SER A 71 10.33 3.98 -6.78
N ILE A 72 11.62 3.72 -6.48
CA ILE A 72 12.02 2.87 -5.35
C ILE A 72 11.56 3.47 -4.01
N ALA A 73 11.79 4.78 -3.81
CA ALA A 73 11.35 5.46 -2.59
C ALA A 73 9.83 5.43 -2.45
N PHE A 74 9.09 5.58 -3.55
CA PHE A 74 7.64 5.50 -3.58
C PHE A 74 7.13 4.09 -3.27
N ALA A 75 7.76 3.05 -3.84
CA ALA A 75 7.45 1.66 -3.54
C ALA A 75 7.68 1.34 -2.06
N ALA A 76 8.80 1.82 -1.48
CA ALA A 76 9.08 1.69 -0.06
C ALA A 76 8.05 2.41 0.82
N TYR A 77 7.67 3.64 0.45
CA TYR A 77 6.61 4.40 1.14
C TYR A 77 5.26 3.68 1.09
N CYS A 78 4.91 3.11 -0.07
CA CYS A 78 3.71 2.31 -0.26
C CYS A 78 3.76 1.00 0.56
N GLY A 79 4.92 0.37 0.67
CA GLY A 79 5.14 -0.76 1.56
C GLY A 79 4.88 -0.41 3.03
N VAL A 80 5.42 0.71 3.52
CA VAL A 80 5.23 1.14 4.92
C VAL A 80 3.75 1.49 5.20
N ASN A 81 3.09 2.21 4.29
CA ASN A 81 1.71 2.65 4.50
C ASN A 81 0.65 1.61 4.10
N GLY A 82 1.02 0.59 3.33
CA GLY A 82 0.10 -0.45 2.87
C GLY A 82 -0.63 -1.15 4.01
N ASN A 83 0.06 -1.50 5.09
CA ASN A 83 -0.59 -2.17 6.23
C ASN A 83 -1.54 -1.23 7.00
N LYS A 84 -1.27 0.08 7.04
CA LYS A 84 -2.23 1.06 7.60
C LYS A 84 -3.49 1.13 6.76
N TRP A 85 -3.37 1.25 5.44
CA TRP A 85 -4.52 1.26 4.54
C TRP A 85 -5.31 -0.04 4.58
N HIS A 86 -4.62 -1.18 4.75
CA HIS A 86 -5.29 -2.46 4.95
C HIS A 86 -6.08 -2.50 6.25
N ARG A 87 -5.54 -1.95 7.34
CA ARG A 87 -6.23 -1.83 8.63
C ARG A 87 -7.48 -0.96 8.50
N GLU A 88 -7.37 0.23 7.91
CA GLU A 88 -8.52 1.12 7.70
C GLU A 88 -9.61 0.47 6.82
N ALA A 89 -9.21 -0.33 5.82
CA ALA A 89 -10.16 -1.07 5.00
C ALA A 89 -10.90 -2.17 5.77
N LEU A 90 -10.25 -2.77 6.77
CA LEU A 90 -10.87 -3.76 7.67
C LEU A 90 -11.76 -3.08 8.71
N GLU A 91 -11.32 -1.95 9.29
CA GLU A 91 -12.15 -1.12 10.19
C GLU A 91 -13.44 -0.67 9.50
N ARG A 92 -13.36 -0.22 8.24
CA ARG A 92 -14.54 0.13 7.42
C ARG A 92 -15.48 -1.05 7.15
N LYS A 93 -14.98 -2.28 7.24
CA LYS A 93 -15.78 -3.52 7.08
C LYS A 93 -16.37 -4.02 8.41
N GLY A 94 -16.19 -3.29 9.51
CA GLY A 94 -16.72 -3.67 10.82
C GLY A 94 -15.81 -4.60 11.64
N PHE A 95 -14.55 -4.77 11.24
CA PHE A 95 -13.56 -5.46 12.07
C PHE A 95 -13.07 -4.52 13.16
N VAL A 96 -13.09 -4.98 14.41
CA VAL A 96 -12.64 -4.23 15.58
C VAL A 96 -11.32 -4.81 16.08
N ALA A 97 -10.38 -3.95 16.46
CA ALA A 97 -9.12 -4.37 17.07
C ALA A 97 -9.37 -4.87 18.50
N LEU A 98 -8.88 -6.07 18.82
CA LEU A 98 -8.76 -6.56 20.19
C LEU A 98 -7.52 -6.01 20.88
#